data_AF-N9LJX0-F1
#
_entry.id   AF-N9LJX0-F1
#
_cell.length_a   1.000
_cell.length_b   1.000
_cell.length_c   1.000
_cell.angle_alpha   90.00
_cell.angle_beta   90.00
_cell.angle_gamma   90.00
#
_symmetry.space_group_name_H-M   'P 1'
#
loop_
_entity.id
_entity.type
_entity.pdbx_description
1 polymer ?
#
loop_
_entity_poly.entity_id
_entity_poly.type
_entity_poly.pdbx_seq_one_letter_code
_entity_poly.pdbx_strand_id
1 'polypeptide(L)'
;MCANYKPLTIEQAKQLELPLIPFEYADEVYPSYKTPLLFKSEQGLEWREVLFGLVPKWSEDTNITKHTYNARHETVFQKPSFQEAASKCKFGVIPVSEFYESKYIDHKPQRWGVRRKDGKGFFIAALYEIRKLNDQIIRSATMLTMDAIDHPMMKDFHEPGDVKRSVVVVPHDRLDEWLSLIQPNQLFDFMQGFPVEEFECSYVPKAKIEKITPQLNMFDAF
;
A
#
# COMPACT_ATOMS: atom_id res chain seq x y z
N MET A 1 -10.41 0.82 -2.44
CA MET A 1 -9.21 0.95 -1.56
C MET A 1 -7.99 0.52 -2.36
N CYS A 2 -6.83 1.13 -2.13
CA CYS A 2 -5.62 0.91 -2.93
C CYS A 2 -5.14 -0.56 -2.87
N ALA A 3 -5.19 -1.26 -3.99
CA ALA A 3 -4.75 -2.64 -4.12
C ALA A 3 -3.49 -2.78 -4.99
N ASN A 4 -2.98 -1.68 -5.54
CA ASN A 4 -1.95 -1.74 -6.57
C ASN A 4 -1.03 -0.53 -6.49
N TYR A 5 0.29 -0.75 -6.53
CA TYR A 5 1.29 0.31 -6.50
C TYR A 5 2.61 -0.16 -7.09
N LYS A 6 3.49 0.80 -7.41
CA LYS A 6 4.91 0.56 -7.67
C LYS A 6 5.72 0.89 -6.42
N PRO A 7 6.52 -0.03 -5.87
CA PRO A 7 7.48 0.30 -4.83
C PRO A 7 8.44 1.40 -5.28
N LEU A 8 9.14 2.02 -4.34
CA LEU A 8 10.19 2.99 -4.69
C LEU A 8 11.29 2.35 -5.55
N THR A 9 11.91 3.15 -6.41
CA THR A 9 13.14 2.76 -7.12
C THR A 9 14.37 2.92 -6.23
N ILE A 10 15.48 2.28 -6.60
CA ILE A 10 16.79 2.48 -5.93
C ILE A 10 17.21 3.95 -5.96
N GLU A 11 16.92 4.67 -7.05
CA GLU A 11 17.27 6.08 -7.18
C GLU A 11 16.44 6.96 -6.25
N GLN A 12 15.15 6.71 -6.13
CA GLN A 12 14.31 7.40 -5.14
C GLN A 12 14.70 7.06 -3.71
N ALA A 13 15.16 5.83 -3.44
CA ALA A 13 15.68 5.45 -2.12
C ALA A 13 16.86 6.34 -1.73
N LYS A 14 17.79 6.56 -2.67
CA LYS A 14 18.95 7.44 -2.50
C LYS A 14 18.54 8.91 -2.34
N GLN A 15 17.58 9.39 -3.13
CA GLN A 15 17.06 10.77 -3.01
C GLN A 15 16.39 11.05 -1.67
N LEU A 16 15.84 10.01 -1.02
CA LEU A 16 15.22 10.07 0.30
C LEU A 16 16.21 9.71 1.43
N GLU A 17 17.49 9.52 1.11
CA GLU A 17 18.55 9.16 2.06
C GLU A 17 18.25 7.89 2.88
N LEU A 18 17.52 6.95 2.28
CA LEU A 18 17.16 5.68 2.92
C LEU A 18 18.31 4.66 2.81
N PRO A 19 18.41 3.70 3.75
CA PRO A 19 19.35 2.58 3.61
C PRO A 19 19.07 1.78 2.33
N LEU A 20 20.08 1.08 1.82
CA LEU A 20 19.91 0.22 0.65
C LEU A 20 18.97 -0.95 0.97
N ILE A 21 18.06 -1.25 0.03
CA ILE A 21 17.17 -2.41 0.13
C ILE A 21 18.00 -3.67 -0.22
N PRO A 22 18.18 -4.63 0.70
CA PRO A 22 19.13 -5.73 0.52
C PRO A 22 18.51 -6.94 -0.21
N PHE A 23 17.37 -6.78 -0.87
CA PHE A 23 16.64 -7.85 -1.54
C PHE A 23 15.92 -7.33 -2.78
N GLU A 24 15.62 -8.23 -3.72
CA GLU A 24 14.82 -7.95 -4.90
C GLU A 24 13.34 -7.80 -4.53
N TYR A 25 12.60 -7.02 -5.31
CA TYR A 25 11.17 -6.81 -5.15
C TYR A 25 10.51 -6.58 -6.50
N ALA A 26 9.21 -6.83 -6.59
CA ALA A 26 8.46 -6.68 -7.83
C ALA A 26 8.35 -5.20 -8.24
N ASP A 27 8.38 -4.94 -9.56
CA ASP A 27 8.16 -3.59 -10.11
C ASP A 27 6.77 -3.06 -9.76
N GLU A 28 5.78 -3.95 -9.65
CA GLU A 28 4.40 -3.62 -9.33
C GLU A 28 3.80 -4.66 -8.37
N VAL A 29 3.18 -4.18 -7.30
CA VAL A 29 2.71 -4.99 -6.16
C VAL A 29 1.19 -5.04 -6.10
N TYR A 30 0.65 -6.20 -5.72
CA TYR A 30 -0.78 -6.52 -5.54
C TYR A 30 -1.01 -7.22 -4.20
N PRO A 31 -2.27 -7.40 -3.74
CA PRO A 31 -2.51 -8.13 -2.50
C PRO A 31 -1.88 -9.52 -2.53
N SER A 32 -1.38 -9.96 -1.37
CA SER A 32 -0.62 -11.19 -1.17
C SER A 32 0.80 -11.22 -1.78
N TYR A 33 1.23 -10.21 -2.53
CA TYR A 33 2.61 -10.15 -3.04
C TYR A 33 3.58 -9.80 -1.90
N LYS A 34 4.85 -10.11 -2.11
CA LYS A 34 5.95 -9.63 -1.27
C LYS A 34 6.33 -8.19 -1.64
N THR A 35 6.69 -7.39 -0.65
CA THR A 35 7.03 -5.96 -0.83
C THR A 35 8.00 -5.48 0.24
N PRO A 36 8.85 -4.47 -0.03
CA PRO A 36 9.62 -3.80 1.00
C PRO A 36 8.73 -3.02 1.97
N LEU A 37 8.94 -3.26 3.27
CA LEU A 37 8.48 -2.43 4.37
C LEU A 37 9.69 -1.77 5.02
N LEU A 38 9.61 -0.46 5.27
CA LEU A 38 10.56 0.26 6.11
C LEU A 38 9.95 0.47 7.50
N PHE A 39 10.71 0.18 8.54
CA PHE A 39 10.31 0.44 9.93
C PHE A 39 11.54 0.84 10.75
N LYS A 40 11.33 1.30 11.99
CA LYS A 40 12.41 1.66 12.90
C LYS A 40 12.56 0.59 13.98
N SER A 41 13.77 0.05 14.12
CA SER A 41 14.19 -0.83 15.21
C SER A 41 15.10 -0.09 16.18
N GLU A 42 15.61 -0.80 17.19
CA GLU A 42 16.65 -0.28 18.08
C GLU A 42 17.96 0.05 17.34
N GLN A 43 18.19 -0.58 16.17
CA GLN A 43 19.38 -0.36 15.33
C GLN A 43 19.17 0.78 14.31
N GLY A 44 17.98 1.38 14.24
CA GLY A 44 17.64 2.43 13.30
C GLY A 44 16.66 1.98 12.22
N LEU A 45 16.73 2.59 11.05
CA LEU A 45 15.85 2.26 9.93
C LEU A 45 16.22 0.89 9.33
N GLU A 46 15.23 0.02 9.19
CA GLU A 46 15.42 -1.33 8.67
C GLU A 46 14.39 -1.71 7.60
N TRP A 47 14.89 -2.40 6.58
CA TRP A 47 14.04 -3.01 5.55
C TRP A 47 13.68 -4.45 5.92
N ARG A 48 12.42 -4.82 5.64
CA ARG A 48 11.98 -6.21 5.61
C ARG A 48 11.13 -6.48 4.39
N GLU A 49 11.33 -7.65 3.79
CA GLU A 49 10.36 -8.21 2.86
C GLU A 49 9.14 -8.71 3.67
N VAL A 50 7.95 -8.26 3.30
CA VAL A 50 6.69 -8.61 3.96
C VAL A 50 5.61 -8.95 2.93
N LEU A 51 4.60 -9.72 3.34
CA LEU A 51 3.37 -9.90 2.57
C LEU A 51 2.52 -8.62 2.60
N PHE A 52 2.03 -8.17 1.44
CA PHE A 52 1.06 -7.08 1.34
C PHE A 52 -0.35 -7.60 1.65
N GLY A 53 -0.79 -7.36 2.88
CA GLY A 53 -1.92 -8.00 3.53
C GLY A 53 -1.50 -8.52 4.89
N LEU A 54 -2.05 -7.97 5.98
CA LEU A 54 -1.70 -8.37 7.33
C LEU A 54 -2.15 -9.81 7.62
N VAL A 55 -1.30 -10.63 8.24
CA VAL A 55 -1.64 -11.98 8.71
C VAL A 55 -1.83 -11.93 10.23
N PRO A 56 -3.07 -11.83 10.73
CA PRO A 56 -3.34 -11.74 12.16
C PRO A 56 -2.93 -13.03 12.88
N LYS A 57 -2.68 -12.96 14.19
CA LYS A 57 -2.22 -14.13 14.96
C LYS A 57 -3.18 -15.31 14.98
N TRP A 58 -4.48 -15.05 14.90
CA TRP A 58 -5.53 -16.09 14.90
C TRP A 58 -5.69 -16.78 13.53
N SER A 59 -5.10 -16.24 12.46
CA SER A 59 -5.24 -16.82 11.13
C SER A 59 -4.44 -18.13 11.00
N GLU A 60 -5.01 -19.12 10.34
CA GLU A 60 -4.38 -20.43 10.14
C GLU A 60 -3.52 -20.49 8.87
N ASP A 61 -3.67 -19.52 7.97
CA ASP A 61 -2.98 -19.45 6.69
C ASP A 61 -2.66 -17.99 6.30
N THR A 62 -2.18 -17.80 5.07
CA THR A 62 -1.87 -16.48 4.51
C THR A 62 -2.94 -16.00 3.50
N ASN A 63 -4.02 -16.74 3.27
CA ASN A 63 -5.08 -16.35 2.33
C ASN A 63 -5.80 -15.08 2.77
N ILE A 64 -5.84 -14.82 4.08
CA ILE A 64 -6.41 -13.60 4.68
C ILE A 64 -5.80 -12.31 4.08
N THR A 65 -4.57 -12.37 3.58
CA THR A 65 -3.87 -11.23 2.95
C THR A 65 -4.62 -10.61 1.77
N LYS A 66 -5.48 -11.39 1.09
CA LYS A 66 -6.37 -10.91 0.02
C LYS A 66 -7.45 -9.94 0.52
N HIS A 67 -7.65 -9.82 1.84
CA HIS A 67 -8.70 -9.01 2.46
C HIS A 67 -8.16 -8.03 3.52
N THR A 68 -6.88 -8.12 3.88
CA THR A 68 -6.26 -7.32 4.95
C THR A 68 -5.12 -6.42 4.46
N TYR A 69 -5.04 -6.16 3.16
CA TYR A 69 -4.03 -5.27 2.55
C TYR A 69 -4.29 -3.79 2.83
N ASN A 70 -5.52 -3.42 3.21
CA ASN A 70 -5.86 -2.10 3.76
C ASN A 70 -6.55 -2.22 5.13
N ALA A 71 -6.24 -1.30 6.02
CA ALA A 71 -6.88 -1.10 7.31
C ALA A 71 -7.52 0.30 7.36
N ARG A 72 -8.80 0.37 7.73
CA ARG A 72 -9.49 1.65 7.93
C ARG A 72 -9.15 2.21 9.30
N HIS A 73 -8.61 3.42 9.37
CA HIS A 73 -8.15 4.00 10.63
C HIS A 73 -9.27 4.11 11.68
N GLU A 74 -10.52 4.37 11.27
CA GLU A 74 -11.70 4.51 12.13
C GLU A 74 -12.00 3.24 12.93
N THR A 75 -11.62 2.08 12.40
CA THR A 75 -11.93 0.76 13.00
C THR A 75 -10.67 -0.05 13.33
N VAL A 76 -9.49 0.56 13.20
CA VAL A 76 -8.20 -0.15 13.33
C VAL A 76 -8.03 -0.77 14.72
N PHE A 77 -8.55 -0.12 15.75
CA PHE A 77 -8.54 -0.59 17.14
C PHE A 77 -9.67 -1.55 17.51
N GLN A 78 -10.62 -1.78 16.60
CA GLN A 78 -11.80 -2.63 16.83
C GLN A 78 -11.70 -3.95 16.07
N LYS A 79 -11.08 -3.94 14.88
CA LYS A 79 -11.00 -5.11 14.01
C LYS A 79 -9.94 -6.09 14.51
N PRO A 80 -10.30 -7.36 14.77
CA PRO A 80 -9.35 -8.38 15.26
C PRO A 80 -8.14 -8.59 14.36
N SER A 81 -8.24 -8.26 13.07
CA SER A 81 -7.12 -8.35 12.15
C SER A 81 -6.00 -7.34 12.47
N PHE A 82 -6.35 -6.13 12.92
CA PHE A 82 -5.42 -4.99 12.99
C PHE A 82 -5.17 -4.50 14.42
N GLN A 83 -6.11 -4.74 15.34
CA GLN A 83 -6.10 -4.19 16.69
C GLN A 83 -4.79 -4.46 17.43
N GLU A 84 -4.25 -5.67 17.37
CA GLU A 84 -3.02 -5.98 18.08
C GLU A 84 -1.82 -5.21 17.53
N ALA A 85 -1.67 -5.09 16.21
CA ALA A 85 -0.58 -4.35 15.58
C ALA A 85 -0.67 -2.86 15.91
N ALA A 86 -1.87 -2.28 15.84
CA ALA A 86 -2.11 -0.89 16.17
C ALA A 86 -1.85 -0.60 17.66
N SER A 87 -2.43 -1.40 18.56
CA SER A 87 -2.28 -1.23 20.02
C SER A 87 -0.84 -1.44 20.52
N LYS A 88 0.00 -2.13 19.74
CA LYS A 88 1.42 -2.34 20.04
C LYS A 88 2.35 -1.41 19.25
N CYS A 89 1.81 -0.38 18.61
CA CYS A 89 2.57 0.60 17.85
C CYS A 89 3.49 -0.03 16.79
N LYS A 90 3.04 -1.09 16.10
CA LYS A 90 3.80 -1.73 15.02
C LYS A 90 3.67 -0.91 13.74
N PHE A 91 4.24 0.29 13.75
CA PHE A 91 4.18 1.24 12.65
C PHE A 91 5.35 1.04 11.69
N GLY A 92 5.02 1.05 10.41
CA GLY A 92 5.98 1.04 9.31
C GLY A 92 5.49 1.95 8.20
N VAL A 93 6.26 2.04 7.12
CA VAL A 93 5.82 2.66 5.89
C VAL A 93 6.05 1.71 4.72
N ILE A 94 5.14 1.73 3.76
CA ILE A 94 5.33 1.12 2.44
C ILE A 94 5.73 2.26 1.52
N PRO A 95 7.01 2.40 1.15
CA PRO A 95 7.43 3.49 0.29
C PRO A 95 7.17 3.14 -1.17
N VAL A 96 6.61 4.10 -1.90
CA VAL A 96 6.10 3.89 -3.24
C VAL A 96 6.58 4.98 -4.19
N SER A 97 6.72 4.63 -5.45
CA SER A 97 6.88 5.58 -6.55
C SER A 97 5.54 6.18 -6.96
N GLU A 98 4.51 5.33 -6.97
CA GLU A 98 3.18 5.62 -7.51
C GLU A 98 2.21 4.57 -6.95
N PHE A 99 0.99 4.96 -6.60
CA PHE A 99 -0.11 4.03 -6.35
C PHE A 99 -1.20 4.17 -7.40
N TYR A 100 -2.03 3.14 -7.55
CA TYR A 100 -3.04 3.08 -8.59
C TYR A 100 -4.43 2.94 -8.02
N GLU A 101 -5.36 3.71 -8.58
CA GLU A 101 -6.77 3.65 -8.24
C GLU A 101 -7.64 3.62 -9.51
N SER A 102 -8.82 3.04 -9.37
CA SER A 102 -9.80 2.97 -10.45
C SER A 102 -10.63 4.24 -10.50
N LYS A 103 -10.62 4.97 -11.61
CA LYS A 103 -11.59 6.04 -11.91
C LYS A 103 -12.65 5.48 -12.85
N TYR A 104 -13.92 5.67 -12.54
CA TYR A 104 -15.00 5.17 -13.37
C TYR A 104 -15.44 6.28 -14.34
N ILE A 105 -15.22 6.06 -15.64
CA ILE A 105 -15.65 6.96 -16.72
C ILE A 105 -16.57 6.15 -17.64
N ASP A 106 -17.75 6.67 -17.94
CA ASP A 106 -18.80 5.96 -18.70
C ASP A 106 -19.09 4.55 -18.14
N HIS A 107 -19.17 4.44 -16.81
CA HIS A 107 -19.37 3.20 -16.06
C HIS A 107 -18.29 2.12 -16.27
N LYS A 108 -17.13 2.48 -16.83
CA LYS A 108 -16.00 1.56 -17.03
C LYS A 108 -14.84 1.95 -16.12
N PRO A 109 -14.21 0.98 -15.43
CA PRO A 109 -13.04 1.26 -14.61
C PRO A 109 -11.84 1.56 -15.50
N GLN A 110 -11.21 2.71 -15.25
CA GLN A 110 -9.94 3.10 -15.81
C GLN A 110 -8.88 3.08 -14.73
N ARG A 111 -7.69 2.59 -15.04
CA ARG A 111 -6.56 2.61 -14.12
C ARG A 111 -5.84 3.96 -14.21
N TRP A 112 -5.72 4.62 -13.07
CA TRP A 112 -5.05 5.90 -12.93
C TRP A 112 -3.97 5.79 -11.87
N GLY A 113 -2.89 6.51 -12.07
CA GLY A 113 -1.72 6.51 -11.21
C GLY A 113 -1.57 7.84 -10.51
N VAL A 114 -1.21 7.78 -9.24
CA VAL A 114 -0.99 8.92 -8.36
C VAL A 114 0.46 8.91 -7.89
N ARG A 115 1.20 9.97 -8.21
CA ARG A 115 2.63 10.11 -7.87
C ARG A 115 2.96 11.56 -7.52
N ARG A 116 4.13 11.77 -6.91
CA ARG A 116 4.65 13.12 -6.68
C ARG A 116 5.10 13.76 -7.98
N LYS A 117 4.85 15.07 -8.14
CA LYS A 117 5.29 15.87 -9.29
C LYS A 117 6.82 16.06 -9.33
N ASP A 118 7.47 16.05 -8.17
CA ASP A 118 8.92 16.20 -8.05
C ASP A 118 9.70 14.92 -8.38
N GLY A 119 9.02 13.83 -8.72
CA GLY A 119 9.63 12.54 -9.06
C GLY A 119 10.15 11.73 -7.86
N LYS A 120 10.08 12.27 -6.64
CA LYS A 120 10.50 11.54 -5.43
C LYS A 120 9.51 10.44 -5.07
N GLY A 121 9.99 9.41 -4.37
CA GLY A 121 9.12 8.44 -3.72
C GLY A 121 8.37 9.08 -2.53
N PHE A 122 7.35 8.41 -2.01
CA PHE A 122 6.61 8.83 -0.82
C PHE A 122 6.21 7.63 0.04
N PHE A 123 5.79 7.92 1.26
CA PHE A 123 5.55 6.91 2.29
C PHE A 123 4.06 6.71 2.51
N ILE A 124 3.55 5.50 2.27
CA ILE A 124 2.20 5.14 2.72
C ILE A 124 2.30 4.60 4.14
N ALA A 125 1.52 5.17 5.06
CA ALA A 125 1.45 4.73 6.45
C ALA A 125 1.00 3.27 6.52
N ALA A 126 1.68 2.45 7.31
CA ALA A 126 1.40 1.02 7.41
C ALA A 126 1.47 0.51 8.85
N LEU A 127 0.74 -0.58 9.09
CA LEU A 127 0.93 -1.44 10.25
C LEU A 127 1.60 -2.74 9.80
N TYR A 128 2.41 -3.34 10.67
CA TYR A 128 3.02 -4.63 10.41
C TYR A 128 2.80 -5.66 11.51
N GLU A 129 2.97 -6.93 11.16
CA GLU A 129 2.96 -8.05 12.09
C GLU A 129 4.03 -9.07 11.70
N ILE A 130 4.70 -9.62 12.72
CA ILE A 130 5.70 -10.68 12.63
C ILE A 130 5.25 -11.81 13.53
N ARG A 131 4.95 -12.96 12.95
CA ARG A 131 4.48 -14.13 13.71
C ARG A 131 5.07 -15.43 13.18
N LYS A 132 5.02 -16.45 14.03
CA LYS A 132 5.29 -17.83 13.63
C LYS A 132 3.99 -18.48 13.15
N LEU A 133 4.04 -19.18 12.03
CA LEU A 133 2.96 -20.00 11.47
C LEU A 133 3.60 -21.26 10.87
N ASN A 134 3.22 -22.45 11.35
CA ASN A 134 3.79 -23.74 10.91
C ASN A 134 5.33 -23.74 10.87
N ASP A 135 5.94 -23.31 11.98
CA ASP A 135 7.38 -23.14 12.15
C ASP A 135 8.10 -22.10 11.28
N GLN A 136 7.36 -21.38 10.43
CA GLN A 136 7.91 -20.31 9.59
C GLN A 136 7.59 -18.92 10.16
N ILE A 137 8.56 -18.01 10.07
CA ILE A 137 8.34 -16.60 10.39
C ILE A 137 7.66 -15.93 9.20
N ILE A 138 6.42 -15.50 9.42
CA ILE A 138 5.63 -14.70 8.48
C ILE A 138 5.71 -13.25 8.90
N ARG A 139 6.11 -12.39 7.95
CA ARG A 139 6.06 -10.94 8.07
C ARG A 139 5.02 -10.41 7.12
N SER A 140 4.19 -9.49 7.59
CA SER A 140 3.06 -8.98 6.83
C SER A 140 2.80 -7.51 7.18
N ALA A 141 2.25 -6.76 6.24
CA ALA A 141 1.90 -5.36 6.45
C ALA A 141 0.59 -4.99 5.76
N THR A 142 -0.05 -3.93 6.25
CA THR A 142 -1.28 -3.36 5.71
C THR A 142 -1.16 -1.85 5.60
N MET A 143 -1.71 -1.27 4.54
CA MET A 143 -1.78 0.18 4.40
C MET A 143 -2.88 0.75 5.29
N LEU A 144 -2.62 1.85 5.96
CA LEU A 144 -3.67 2.64 6.60
C LEU A 144 -4.41 3.47 5.56
N THR A 145 -5.72 3.50 5.70
CA THR A 145 -6.61 4.27 4.82
C THR A 145 -7.50 5.20 5.62
N MET A 146 -7.83 6.33 5.00
CA MET A 146 -8.76 7.31 5.52
C MET A 146 -9.93 7.55 4.57
N ASP A 147 -10.97 8.20 5.08
CA ASP A 147 -12.05 8.71 4.26
C ASP A 147 -11.51 9.72 3.24
N ALA A 148 -12.04 9.70 2.03
CA ALA A 148 -11.62 10.57 0.95
C ALA A 148 -12.81 11.22 0.22
N ILE A 149 -13.99 11.29 0.84
CA ILE A 149 -15.19 11.86 0.24
C ILE A 149 -15.00 13.33 -0.12
N ASP A 150 -14.27 14.07 0.72
CA ASP A 150 -13.97 15.50 0.52
C ASP A 150 -12.54 15.75 -0.02
N HIS A 151 -11.75 14.69 -0.28
CA HIS A 151 -10.39 14.86 -0.77
C HIS A 151 -10.39 15.39 -2.21
N PRO A 152 -9.75 16.54 -2.52
CA PRO A 152 -9.93 17.22 -3.81
C PRO A 152 -9.59 16.35 -5.02
N MET A 153 -8.59 15.47 -4.87
CA MET A 153 -8.16 14.53 -5.92
C MET A 153 -8.82 13.15 -5.79
N MET A 154 -9.07 12.66 -4.57
CA MET A 154 -9.35 11.23 -4.34
C MET A 154 -10.86 10.90 -4.33
N LYS A 155 -11.72 11.91 -4.20
CA LYS A 155 -13.18 11.78 -4.23
C LYS A 155 -13.75 11.20 -5.54
N ASP A 156 -13.01 11.35 -6.63
CA ASP A 156 -13.41 10.90 -7.97
C ASP A 156 -13.09 9.41 -8.25
N PHE A 157 -12.34 8.75 -7.36
CA PHE A 157 -11.90 7.35 -7.54
C PHE A 157 -12.83 6.35 -6.84
N HIS A 158 -12.64 5.06 -7.11
CA HIS A 158 -13.52 3.95 -6.71
C HIS A 158 -14.89 3.96 -7.41
N GLU A 159 -15.59 2.84 -7.34
CA GLU A 159 -16.90 2.66 -7.95
C GLU A 159 -17.92 3.71 -7.43
N PRO A 160 -18.89 4.14 -8.25
CA PRO A 160 -20.01 4.93 -7.75
C PRO A 160 -20.78 4.19 -6.66
N GLY A 161 -21.09 4.87 -5.54
CA GLY A 161 -21.79 4.27 -4.39
C GLY A 161 -20.89 3.66 -3.32
N ASP A 162 -19.62 3.37 -3.63
CA ASP A 162 -18.64 2.95 -2.64
C ASP A 162 -18.17 4.13 -1.77
N VAL A 163 -17.88 3.84 -0.50
CA VAL A 163 -17.20 4.78 0.40
C VAL A 163 -15.83 5.14 -0.18
N LYS A 164 -15.61 6.43 -0.45
CA LYS A 164 -14.36 6.94 -1.01
C LYS A 164 -13.26 6.83 0.03
N ARG A 165 -12.16 6.18 -0.34
CA ARG A 165 -11.00 5.98 0.54
C ARG A 165 -9.73 6.41 -0.16
N SER A 166 -8.76 6.87 0.63
CA SER A 166 -7.40 7.10 0.17
C SER A 166 -6.42 6.41 1.11
N VAL A 167 -5.23 6.12 0.60
CA VAL A 167 -4.07 5.84 1.45
C VAL A 167 -3.74 7.07 2.29
N VAL A 168 -3.14 6.83 3.44
CA VAL A 168 -2.56 7.87 4.29
C VAL A 168 -1.09 8.04 3.93
N VAL A 169 -0.68 9.27 3.61
CA VAL A 169 0.70 9.59 3.24
C VAL A 169 1.42 10.19 4.44
N VAL A 170 2.54 9.58 4.84
CA VAL A 170 3.41 10.14 5.88
C VAL A 170 4.32 11.19 5.22
N PRO A 171 4.31 12.46 5.68
CA PRO A 171 5.23 13.48 5.20
C PRO A 171 6.69 13.06 5.38
N HIS A 172 7.56 13.43 4.43
CA HIS A 172 8.98 13.02 4.46
C HIS A 172 9.68 13.48 5.75
N ASP A 173 9.39 14.69 6.20
CA ASP A 173 9.94 15.33 7.40
C ASP A 173 9.39 14.75 8.72
N ARG A 174 8.26 14.04 8.67
CA ARG A 174 7.63 13.37 9.83
C ARG A 174 7.80 11.84 9.81
N LEU A 175 8.66 11.30 8.94
CA LEU A 175 8.93 9.86 8.89
C LEU A 175 9.42 9.32 10.24
N ASP A 176 10.38 9.99 10.86
CA ASP A 176 10.95 9.54 12.14
C ASP A 176 9.91 9.58 13.27
N GLU A 177 9.08 10.62 13.29
CA GLU A 177 7.98 10.77 14.25
C GLU A 177 6.98 9.61 14.11
N TRP A 178 6.51 9.32 12.89
CA TRP A 178 5.61 8.21 12.60
C TRP A 178 6.17 6.86 13.05
N LEU A 179 7.43 6.59 12.73
CA LEU A 179 8.08 5.31 13.06
C LEU A 179 8.48 5.19 14.54
N SER A 180 8.39 6.28 15.30
CA SER A 180 8.76 6.33 16.72
C SER A 180 7.56 6.54 17.65
N LEU A 181 6.33 6.47 17.14
CA LEU A 181 5.12 6.60 17.95
C LEU A 181 5.08 5.54 19.05
N ILE A 182 4.89 5.98 20.29
CA ILE A 182 4.83 5.11 21.47
C ILE A 182 3.41 4.96 22.02
N GLN A 183 2.50 5.88 21.67
CA GLN A 183 1.10 5.80 22.04
C GLN A 183 0.25 5.52 20.80
N PRO A 184 -0.60 4.46 20.80
CA PRO A 184 -1.32 4.06 19.61
C PRO A 184 -2.22 5.14 18.99
N ASN A 185 -2.85 5.97 19.83
CA ASN A 185 -3.75 7.04 19.39
C ASN A 185 -3.03 8.18 18.66
N GLN A 186 -1.71 8.32 18.79
CA GLN A 186 -0.94 9.32 18.03
C GLN A 186 -1.00 9.08 16.51
N LEU A 187 -1.40 7.88 16.06
CA LEU A 187 -1.60 7.64 14.64
C LEU A 187 -2.62 8.61 14.02
N PHE A 188 -3.60 9.09 14.81
CA PHE A 188 -4.64 9.99 14.30
C PHE A 188 -4.08 11.33 13.82
N ASP A 189 -2.93 11.77 14.35
CA ASP A 189 -2.24 13.01 13.93
C ASP A 189 -1.68 12.92 12.49
N PHE A 190 -1.65 11.71 11.92
CA PHE A 190 -1.20 11.42 10.57
C PHE A 190 -2.35 11.08 9.62
N MET A 191 -3.61 10.96 10.09
CA MET A 191 -4.75 10.51 9.27
C MET A 191 -5.26 11.61 8.34
N GLN A 192 -4.37 12.04 7.46
CA GLN A 192 -4.57 13.06 6.45
C GLN A 192 -4.24 12.46 5.08
N GLY A 193 -4.79 13.09 4.05
CA GLY A 193 -4.44 12.76 2.68
C GLY A 193 -3.06 13.28 2.32
N PHE A 194 -2.89 13.58 1.04
CA PHE A 194 -1.68 14.20 0.56
C PHE A 194 -2.01 15.56 -0.09
N PRO A 195 -1.09 16.53 -0.01
CA PRO A 195 -1.27 17.85 -0.61
C PRO A 195 -1.38 17.71 -2.14
N VAL A 196 -2.53 18.05 -2.70
CA VAL A 196 -2.83 17.84 -4.14
C VAL A 196 -1.94 18.68 -5.07
N GLU A 197 -1.37 19.75 -4.55
CA GLU A 197 -0.37 20.59 -5.21
C GLU A 197 0.95 19.87 -5.44
N GLU A 198 1.33 18.90 -4.59
CA GLU A 198 2.56 18.12 -4.72
C GLU A 198 2.40 16.85 -5.57
N PHE A 199 1.15 16.45 -5.84
CA PHE A 199 0.83 15.20 -6.52
C PHE A 199 0.15 15.43 -7.87
N GLU A 200 0.28 14.46 -8.75
CA GLU A 200 -0.39 14.41 -10.04
C GLU A 200 -1.09 13.07 -10.26
N CYS A 201 -2.17 13.11 -11.04
CA CYS A 201 -2.93 11.95 -11.48
C CYS A 201 -2.81 11.81 -13.00
N SER A 202 -2.51 10.61 -13.48
CA SER A 202 -2.45 10.32 -14.92
C SER A 202 -3.15 9.01 -15.27
N TYR A 203 -3.74 8.94 -16.46
CA TYR A 203 -4.32 7.71 -16.99
C TYR A 203 -3.18 6.75 -17.42
N VAL A 204 -3.16 5.57 -16.81
CA VAL A 204 -2.06 4.59 -16.95
C VAL A 204 -2.65 3.20 -17.21
N PRO A 205 -3.24 2.99 -18.40
CA PRO A 205 -3.79 1.70 -18.76
C PRO A 205 -2.71 0.63 -18.74
N LYS A 206 -3.05 -0.56 -18.23
CA LYS A 206 -2.18 -1.72 -18.41
C LYS A 206 -2.16 -2.10 -19.88
N ALA A 207 -0.99 -2.50 -20.37
CA ALA A 207 -0.88 -3.12 -21.68
C ALA A 207 -1.84 -4.30 -21.77
N LYS A 208 -2.63 -4.36 -22.84
CA LYS A 208 -3.45 -5.54 -23.12
C LYS A 208 -2.49 -6.66 -23.51
N ILE A 209 -2.41 -7.70 -22.68
CA ILE A 209 -1.79 -8.95 -23.09
C ILE A 209 -2.78 -9.60 -24.05
N GLU A 210 -2.49 -9.57 -25.35
CA GLU A 210 -3.24 -10.38 -26.31
C GLU A 210 -3.02 -11.85 -25.97
N LYS A 211 -4.04 -12.47 -25.38
CA LYS A 211 -4.06 -13.92 -25.22
C LYS A 211 -4.26 -14.51 -26.61
N ILE A 212 -3.18 -14.95 -27.24
CA ILE A 212 -3.27 -15.81 -28.43
C ILE A 212 -3.83 -17.15 -27.93
N THR A 213 -5.15 -17.28 -27.92
CA THR A 213 -5.82 -18.56 -27.68
C THR A 213 -5.68 -19.42 -28.93
N PRO A 214 -5.16 -20.67 -28.84
CA PRO A 214 -5.00 -21.57 -29.99
C PRO A 214 -6.29 -21.87 -30.76
N GLN A 215 -7.46 -21.54 -30.17
CA GLN A 215 -8.78 -21.78 -30.74
C GLN A 215 -9.15 -20.84 -31.90
N LEU A 216 -8.36 -19.79 -32.18
CA LEU A 216 -8.66 -18.90 -33.33
C LEU A 216 -8.25 -19.48 -34.71
N ASN A 217 -7.41 -20.51 -34.77
CA ASN A 217 -6.91 -21.03 -36.06
C ASN A 217 -7.72 -22.21 -36.65
N MET A 218 -8.87 -22.57 -36.05
CA MET A 218 -9.71 -23.68 -36.54
C MET A 218 -10.67 -23.29 -37.68
N PHE A 219 -10.86 -21.99 -37.94
CA PHE A 219 -11.77 -21.50 -38.98
C PHE A 219 -11.08 -20.77 -40.14
N ASP A 220 -9.76 -20.55 -40.08
CA ASP A 220 -8.98 -19.96 -41.17
C ASP A 220 -8.34 -21.03 -42.09
N ALA A 221 -8.75 -22.29 -41.93
CA ALA A 221 -8.26 -23.43 -42.70
C ALA A 221 -9.39 -24.19 -43.41
N PHE A 222 -10.37 -23.48 -43.99
CA PHE A 222 -11.29 -24.01 -45.01
C PHE A 222 -11.64 -22.96 -46.06
#